data_AF-A0A529NTR9-F1
#
_entry.id   AF-A0A529NTR9-F1
#
_cell.length_a   1.000
_cell.length_b   1.000
_cell.length_c   1.000
_cell.angle_alpha   90.00
_cell.angle_beta   90.00
_cell.angle_gamma   90.00
#
_symmetry.space_group_name_H-M   'P 1'
#
loop_
_entity.id
_entity.type
_entity.pdbx_description
1 polymer ?
#
loop_
_entity_poly.entity_id
_entity_poly.type
_entity_poly.pdbx_seq_one_letter_code
_entity_poly.pdbx_strand_id
1 'polypeptide(L)'
;ALMTNANHIRGSAWINFPRVLCERWSFENLALMGDAAASAHFSIGSGTKLALESAVALADYVESEPDLEAAFRKYEDARRTEVLKLQSAARNSLEWFEEVERYLGLDPVQFNYSLLTRSQRISHENLRLRDAEWLGGAEEWFQHQAGAGGNRLRRAPMFAPFKLRGMALNNRIVVSPMAQYKAVDGCPTDWHFSHYAERAKGGAGLLYIEMTCVSPE
;
A
#
# COMPACT_ATOMS: atom_id res chain seq x y z
N ALA A 1 -26.81 -36.18 -12.33
CA ALA A 1 -27.01 -34.94 -11.55
C ALA A 1 -26.48 -33.77 -12.40
N LEU A 2 -27.30 -32.76 -12.68
CA LEU A 2 -26.89 -31.60 -13.47
C LEU A 2 -25.86 -30.79 -12.67
N MET A 3 -24.60 -30.83 -13.11
CA MET A 3 -23.56 -29.91 -12.63
C MET A 3 -23.90 -28.51 -13.12
N THR A 4 -24.21 -27.62 -12.18
CA THR A 4 -24.48 -26.21 -12.43
C THR A 4 -23.17 -25.47 -12.66
N ASN A 5 -23.01 -24.84 -13.82
CA ASN A 5 -21.92 -23.90 -14.13
C ASN A 5 -22.18 -22.48 -13.58
N ALA A 6 -23.27 -22.25 -12.87
CA ALA A 6 -23.57 -20.96 -12.27
C ALA A 6 -22.87 -20.85 -10.89
N ASN A 7 -21.92 -19.91 -10.77
CA ASN A 7 -21.24 -19.58 -9.51
C ASN A 7 -22.17 -18.92 -8.46
N HIS A 8 -23.45 -18.71 -8.78
CA HIS A 8 -24.46 -18.22 -7.84
C HIS A 8 -25.09 -19.41 -7.12
N ILE A 9 -24.34 -20.02 -6.20
CA ILE A 9 -24.88 -21.03 -5.30
C ILE A 9 -25.91 -20.33 -4.40
N ARG A 10 -27.17 -20.78 -4.42
CA ARG A 10 -28.19 -20.30 -3.49
C ARG A 10 -27.83 -20.76 -2.07
N GLY A 11 -27.49 -19.84 -1.19
CA GLY A 11 -27.14 -20.09 0.21
C GLY A 11 -25.78 -19.48 0.60
N SER A 12 -25.41 -19.60 1.87
CA SER A 12 -24.07 -19.26 2.37
C SER A 12 -23.06 -20.33 1.93
N ALA A 13 -22.71 -20.34 0.65
CA ALA A 13 -21.65 -21.19 0.15
C ALA A 13 -20.30 -20.61 0.55
N TRP A 14 -19.38 -21.47 0.97
CA TRP A 14 -17.97 -21.12 1.13
C TRP A 14 -17.39 -20.83 -0.25
N ILE A 15 -17.03 -19.58 -0.50
CA ILE A 15 -16.48 -19.12 -1.78
C ILE A 15 -15.22 -18.30 -1.54
N ASN A 16 -14.33 -18.31 -2.54
CA ASN A 16 -13.28 -17.31 -2.64
C ASN A 16 -13.89 -16.02 -3.19
N PHE A 17 -13.45 -14.87 -2.67
CA PHE A 17 -13.99 -13.58 -3.07
C PHE A 17 -13.72 -13.32 -4.56
N PRO A 18 -14.76 -13.18 -5.42
CA PRO A 18 -14.56 -12.95 -6.84
C PRO A 18 -14.08 -11.52 -7.08
N ARG A 19 -12.95 -11.37 -7.77
CA ARG A 19 -12.41 -10.07 -8.16
C ARG A 19 -12.86 -9.70 -9.56
N VAL A 20 -13.67 -8.65 -9.67
CA VAL A 20 -14.10 -8.04 -10.94
C VAL A 20 -13.34 -6.74 -11.16
N LEU A 21 -12.72 -6.61 -12.33
CA LEU A 21 -12.05 -5.40 -12.78
C LEU A 21 -12.31 -5.24 -14.28
N CYS A 22 -13.21 -4.32 -14.64
CA CYS A 22 -13.54 -4.04 -16.02
C CYS A 22 -12.62 -2.95 -16.58
N GLU A 23 -12.02 -3.22 -17.75
CA GLU A 23 -11.20 -2.24 -18.46
C GLU A 23 -12.04 -1.09 -19.01
N ARG A 24 -13.28 -1.37 -19.40
CA ARG A 24 -14.26 -0.40 -19.93
C ARG A 24 -15.54 -0.49 -19.12
N TRP A 25 -16.13 0.65 -18.75
CA TRP A 25 -17.29 0.68 -17.86
C TRP A 25 -18.60 0.96 -18.59
N SER A 26 -18.58 1.10 -19.90
CA SER A 26 -19.78 1.35 -20.69
C SER A 26 -19.72 0.72 -22.08
N PHE A 27 -20.89 0.37 -22.62
CA PHE A 27 -21.05 -0.10 -23.98
C PHE A 27 -22.42 0.33 -24.51
N GLU A 28 -22.45 1.08 -25.62
CA GLU A 28 -23.66 1.68 -26.18
C GLU A 28 -24.47 2.45 -25.12
N ASN A 29 -25.65 1.97 -24.72
CA ASN A 29 -26.51 2.56 -23.72
C ASN A 29 -26.42 1.90 -22.34
N LEU A 30 -25.44 1.01 -22.13
CA LEU A 30 -25.20 0.29 -20.88
C LEU A 30 -23.99 0.88 -20.15
N ALA A 31 -24.12 1.12 -18.85
CA ALA A 31 -23.03 1.51 -17.97
C ALA A 31 -22.94 0.56 -16.76
N LEU A 32 -21.72 0.21 -16.38
CA LEU A 32 -21.37 -0.56 -15.20
C LEU A 32 -21.07 0.42 -14.05
N MET A 33 -21.51 0.09 -12.85
CA MET A 33 -21.21 0.86 -11.65
C MET A 33 -21.05 -0.05 -10.42
N GLY A 34 -20.37 0.46 -9.38
CA GLY A 34 -20.09 -0.31 -8.17
C GLY A 34 -19.34 -1.61 -8.46
N ASP A 35 -19.71 -2.69 -7.77
CA ASP A 35 -19.05 -3.99 -7.90
C ASP A 35 -19.16 -4.62 -9.31
N ALA A 36 -20.11 -4.18 -10.13
CA ALA A 36 -20.24 -4.62 -11.52
C ALA A 36 -19.13 -4.06 -12.42
N ALA A 37 -18.60 -2.88 -12.11
CA ALA A 37 -17.45 -2.30 -12.79
C ALA A 37 -16.13 -2.73 -12.14
N ALA A 38 -16.11 -2.74 -10.79
CA ALA A 38 -14.91 -2.91 -10.01
C ALA A 38 -15.25 -3.32 -8.57
N SER A 39 -15.06 -4.59 -8.24
CA SER A 39 -15.29 -5.11 -6.88
C SER A 39 -14.23 -4.60 -5.91
N ALA A 40 -14.62 -4.26 -4.68
CA ALA A 40 -13.71 -3.99 -3.56
C ALA A 40 -13.90 -5.03 -2.45
N HIS A 41 -12.80 -5.65 -1.99
CA HIS A 41 -12.85 -6.64 -0.90
C HIS A 41 -13.51 -6.07 0.37
N PHE A 42 -14.40 -6.84 0.98
CA PHE A 42 -15.22 -6.39 2.12
C PHE A 42 -14.39 -5.95 3.34
N SER A 43 -13.14 -6.39 3.44
CA SER A 43 -12.21 -6.05 4.54
C SER A 43 -11.95 -4.56 4.79
N ILE A 44 -12.35 -3.68 3.87
CA ILE A 44 -12.24 -2.22 4.01
C ILE A 44 -13.60 -1.49 4.04
N GLY A 45 -14.71 -2.21 3.88
CA GLY A 45 -16.07 -1.66 4.01
C GLY A 45 -16.41 -0.49 3.07
N SER A 46 -16.02 -0.54 1.78
CA SER A 46 -16.20 0.58 0.84
C SER A 46 -17.16 0.34 -0.33
N GLY A 47 -17.67 -0.89 -0.52
CA GLY A 47 -18.46 -1.26 -1.70
C GLY A 47 -19.71 -0.41 -1.90
N THR A 48 -20.58 -0.32 -0.88
CA THR A 48 -21.82 0.48 -0.96
C THR A 48 -21.55 1.96 -1.21
N LYS A 49 -20.53 2.52 -0.54
CA LYS A 49 -20.14 3.93 -0.73
C LYS A 49 -19.71 4.17 -2.18
N LEU A 50 -18.87 3.29 -2.74
CA LEU A 50 -18.42 3.37 -4.13
C LEU A 50 -19.57 3.30 -5.12
N ALA A 51 -20.53 2.40 -4.89
CA ALA A 51 -21.71 2.26 -5.72
C ALA A 51 -22.55 3.53 -5.72
N LEU A 52 -22.82 4.10 -4.54
CA LEU A 52 -23.59 5.33 -4.40
C LEU A 52 -22.90 6.54 -5.05
N GLU A 53 -21.62 6.76 -4.78
CA GLU A 53 -20.87 7.84 -5.42
C GLU A 53 -20.80 7.70 -6.93
N SER A 54 -20.72 6.46 -7.43
CA SER A 54 -20.76 6.17 -8.87
C SER A 54 -22.13 6.49 -9.47
N ALA A 55 -23.22 6.12 -8.78
CA ALA A 55 -24.58 6.38 -9.22
C ALA A 55 -24.88 7.89 -9.28
N VAL A 56 -24.44 8.65 -8.27
CA VAL A 56 -24.58 10.12 -8.26
C VAL A 56 -23.82 10.74 -9.42
N ALA A 57 -22.53 10.40 -9.60
CA ALA A 57 -21.73 10.96 -10.69
C ALA A 57 -22.31 10.61 -12.08
N LEU A 58 -22.77 9.36 -12.27
CA LEU A 58 -23.38 8.94 -13.52
C LEU A 58 -24.69 9.70 -13.78
N ALA A 59 -25.54 9.89 -12.77
CA ALA A 59 -26.78 10.65 -12.91
C ALA A 59 -26.50 12.10 -13.32
N ASP A 60 -25.55 12.76 -12.65
CA ASP A 60 -25.15 14.14 -12.95
C ASP A 60 -24.62 14.28 -14.39
N TYR A 61 -23.80 13.34 -14.86
CA TYR A 61 -23.22 13.41 -16.21
C TYR A 61 -24.20 13.03 -17.31
N VAL A 62 -25.16 12.15 -17.06
CA VAL A 62 -26.24 11.87 -18.03
C VAL A 62 -27.11 13.10 -18.30
N GLU A 63 -27.28 13.97 -17.30
CA GLU A 63 -28.06 15.20 -17.45
C GLU A 63 -27.24 16.38 -18.00
N SER A 64 -25.95 16.45 -17.67
CA SER A 64 -25.11 17.60 -18.01
C SER A 64 -24.36 17.47 -19.35
N GLU A 65 -24.09 16.25 -19.82
CA GLU A 65 -23.35 16.01 -21.06
C GLU A 65 -24.29 15.90 -22.28
N PRO A 66 -23.82 16.25 -23.49
CA PRO A 66 -24.67 16.35 -24.67
C PRO A 66 -25.26 15.01 -25.16
N ASP A 67 -24.59 13.90 -24.86
CA ASP A 67 -25.00 12.55 -25.22
C ASP A 67 -24.48 11.51 -24.20
N LEU A 68 -25.00 10.28 -24.28
CA LEU A 68 -24.61 9.20 -23.37
C LEU A 68 -23.13 8.80 -23.50
N GLU A 69 -22.55 8.93 -24.69
CA GLU A 69 -21.15 8.55 -24.92
C GLU A 69 -20.20 9.53 -24.22
N ALA A 70 -20.52 10.82 -24.24
CA ALA A 70 -19.82 11.87 -23.49
C ALA A 70 -20.02 11.68 -21.98
N ALA A 71 -21.26 11.43 -21.53
CA ALA A 71 -21.58 11.16 -20.12
C ALA A 71 -20.78 9.98 -19.56
N PHE A 72 -20.76 8.86 -20.27
CA PHE A 72 -20.08 7.65 -19.82
C PHE A 72 -18.56 7.79 -19.82
N ARG A 73 -17.98 8.47 -20.81
CA ARG A 73 -16.54 8.79 -20.81
C ARG A 73 -16.16 9.64 -19.60
N LYS A 74 -16.91 10.71 -19.35
CA LYS A 74 -16.67 11.59 -18.20
C LYS A 74 -16.84 10.88 -16.86
N TYR A 75 -17.86 10.03 -16.73
CA TYR A 75 -18.08 9.17 -15.56
C TYR A 75 -16.87 8.27 -15.30
N GLU A 76 -16.42 7.55 -16.34
CA GLU A 76 -15.31 6.62 -16.25
C GLU A 76 -14.01 7.35 -15.86
N ASP A 77 -13.70 8.46 -16.51
CA ASP A 77 -12.50 9.27 -16.22
C ASP A 77 -12.50 9.85 -14.79
N ALA A 78 -13.64 10.39 -14.35
CA ALA A 78 -13.77 11.00 -13.02
C ALA A 78 -13.66 9.97 -11.89
N ARG A 79 -14.17 8.75 -12.11
CA ARG A 79 -14.30 7.74 -11.05
C ARG A 79 -13.19 6.70 -11.04
N ARG A 80 -12.53 6.42 -12.17
CA ARG A 80 -11.48 5.40 -12.30
C ARG A 80 -10.38 5.53 -11.25
N THR A 81 -9.85 6.73 -11.04
CA THR A 81 -8.77 6.96 -10.08
C THR A 81 -9.19 6.63 -8.64
N GLU A 82 -10.38 7.06 -8.22
CA GLU A 82 -10.87 6.83 -6.85
C GLU A 82 -11.20 5.36 -6.60
N VAL A 83 -11.78 4.69 -7.60
CA VAL A 83 -12.03 3.24 -7.55
C VAL A 83 -10.72 2.47 -7.47
N LEU A 84 -9.71 2.81 -8.28
CA LEU A 84 -8.40 2.15 -8.26
C LEU A 84 -7.69 2.31 -6.90
N LYS A 85 -7.76 3.49 -6.28
CA LYS A 85 -7.20 3.71 -4.93
C LYS A 85 -7.86 2.78 -3.90
N LEU A 86 -9.19 2.68 -3.93
CA LEU A 86 -9.92 1.82 -2.99
C LEU A 86 -9.68 0.33 -3.27
N GLN A 87 -9.58 -0.08 -4.53
CA GLN A 87 -9.20 -1.45 -4.89
C GLN A 87 -7.79 -1.80 -4.44
N SER A 88 -6.84 -0.88 -4.59
CA SER A 88 -5.48 -1.08 -4.09
C SER A 88 -5.48 -1.29 -2.57
N ALA A 89 -6.22 -0.45 -1.83
CA ALA A 89 -6.35 -0.60 -0.38
C ALA A 89 -7.06 -1.91 0.03
N ALA A 90 -8.08 -2.32 -0.73
CA ALA A 90 -8.80 -3.56 -0.51
C ALA A 90 -7.91 -4.78 -0.74
N ARG A 91 -7.07 -4.76 -1.79
CA ARG A 91 -6.09 -5.81 -2.07
C ARG A 91 -5.06 -5.92 -0.95
N ASN A 92 -4.44 -4.82 -0.54
CA ASN A 92 -3.45 -4.85 0.55
C ASN A 92 -4.05 -5.39 1.86
N SER A 93 -5.29 -5.03 2.15
CA SER A 93 -6.01 -5.55 3.31
C SER A 93 -6.35 -7.04 3.18
N LEU A 94 -6.76 -7.50 1.99
CA LEU A 94 -7.00 -8.92 1.71
C LEU A 94 -5.72 -9.74 1.90
N GLU A 95 -4.63 -9.35 1.24
CA GLU A 95 -3.34 -10.03 1.33
C GLU A 95 -2.85 -10.13 2.78
N TRP A 96 -3.04 -9.08 3.59
CA TRP A 96 -2.72 -9.12 5.02
C TRP A 96 -3.50 -10.21 5.77
N PHE A 97 -4.79 -10.39 5.47
CA PHE A 97 -5.63 -11.42 6.10
C PHE A 97 -5.30 -12.83 5.59
N GLU A 98 -5.00 -12.97 4.30
CA GLU A 98 -4.59 -14.25 3.71
C GLU A 98 -3.23 -14.72 4.26
N GLU A 99 -2.36 -13.77 4.60
CA GLU A 99 -1.01 -14.03 5.12
C GLU A 99 -0.89 -13.77 6.63
N VAL A 100 -2.01 -13.86 7.37
CA VAL A 100 -2.07 -13.49 8.79
C VAL A 100 -1.07 -14.26 9.66
N GLU A 101 -0.74 -15.50 9.27
CA GLU A 101 0.22 -16.37 9.95
C GLU A 101 1.60 -15.72 10.12
N ARG A 102 2.01 -14.88 9.16
CA ARG A 102 3.28 -14.13 9.20
C ARG A 102 3.37 -13.16 10.39
N TYR A 103 2.22 -12.75 10.94
CA TYR A 103 2.12 -11.74 11.98
C TYR A 103 1.82 -12.33 13.36
N LEU A 104 1.49 -13.61 13.47
CA LEU A 104 1.07 -14.24 14.74
C LEU A 104 2.16 -14.25 15.82
N GLY A 105 3.44 -14.23 15.41
CA GLY A 105 4.57 -14.15 16.33
C GLY A 105 4.97 -12.74 16.74
N LEU A 106 4.29 -11.70 16.25
CA LEU A 106 4.60 -10.32 16.59
C LEU A 106 4.14 -9.96 18.01
N ASP A 107 4.83 -9.01 18.63
CA ASP A 107 4.34 -8.38 19.85
C ASP A 107 2.97 -7.72 19.59
N PRO A 108 2.03 -7.74 20.56
CA PRO A 108 0.71 -7.13 20.41
C PRO A 108 0.72 -5.68 19.90
N VAL A 109 1.73 -4.86 20.28
CA VAL A 109 1.86 -3.48 19.77
C VAL A 109 2.17 -3.48 18.28
N GLN A 110 3.09 -4.34 17.83
CA GLN A 110 3.44 -4.47 16.41
C GLN A 110 2.30 -5.04 15.59
N PHE A 111 1.62 -6.07 16.12
CA PHE A 111 0.47 -6.69 15.47
C PHE A 111 -0.65 -5.66 15.29
N ASN A 112 -0.99 -4.91 16.34
CA ASN A 112 -2.05 -3.90 16.27
C ASN A 112 -1.67 -2.77 15.31
N TYR A 113 -0.42 -2.27 15.35
CA TYR A 113 0.06 -1.28 14.40
C TYR A 113 -0.01 -1.77 12.94
N SER A 114 0.40 -3.02 12.68
CA SER A 114 0.31 -3.65 11.36
C SER A 114 -1.15 -3.78 10.90
N LEU A 115 -2.04 -4.29 11.76
CA LEU A 115 -3.46 -4.45 11.48
C LEU A 115 -4.14 -3.12 11.14
N LEU A 116 -3.86 -2.07 11.90
CA LEU A 116 -4.46 -0.75 11.70
C LEU A 116 -3.99 -0.07 10.41
N THR A 117 -2.74 -0.32 10.00
CA THR A 117 -2.15 0.27 8.78
C THR A 117 -2.21 -0.63 7.54
N ARG A 118 -2.72 -1.87 7.66
CA ARG A 118 -2.70 -2.91 6.60
C ARG A 118 -3.20 -2.48 5.23
N SER A 119 -4.25 -1.66 5.20
CA SER A 119 -4.91 -1.25 3.96
C SER A 119 -4.18 -0.11 3.26
N GLN A 120 -3.18 0.51 3.91
CA GLN A 120 -2.51 1.74 3.49
C GLN A 120 -3.44 2.96 3.33
N ARG A 121 -4.75 2.80 3.54
CA ARG A 121 -5.73 3.90 3.60
C ARG A 121 -5.62 4.69 4.91
N ILE A 122 -5.20 4.02 5.98
CA ILE A 122 -4.88 4.63 7.26
C ILE A 122 -3.36 4.70 7.35
N SER A 123 -2.81 5.88 7.10
CA SER A 123 -1.38 6.15 7.29
C SER A 123 -1.00 6.33 8.77
N HIS A 124 0.29 6.39 9.04
CA HIS A 124 0.82 6.68 10.38
C HIS A 124 0.25 8.01 10.95
N GLU A 125 0.28 9.10 10.19
CA GLU A 125 -0.26 10.39 10.64
C GLU A 125 -1.79 10.39 10.74
N ASN A 126 -2.46 9.60 9.91
CA ASN A 126 -3.89 9.37 10.03
C ASN A 126 -4.27 8.65 11.32
N LEU A 127 -3.40 7.79 11.87
CA LEU A 127 -3.58 7.23 13.21
C LEU A 127 -3.44 8.32 14.27
N ARG A 128 -2.48 9.24 14.11
CA ARG A 128 -2.32 10.37 15.04
C ARG A 128 -3.56 11.24 15.16
N LEU A 129 -4.21 11.52 14.03
CA LEU A 129 -5.46 12.29 14.00
C LEU A 129 -6.63 11.56 14.68
N ARG A 130 -6.60 10.22 14.72
CA ARG A 130 -7.65 9.39 15.32
C ARG A 130 -7.40 9.13 16.80
N ASP A 131 -6.15 8.83 17.15
CA ASP A 131 -5.71 8.48 18.49
C ASP A 131 -4.20 8.78 18.65
N ALA A 132 -3.90 10.03 19.03
CA ALA A 132 -2.53 10.48 19.23
C ALA A 132 -1.86 9.84 20.45
N GLU A 133 -2.65 9.45 21.47
CA GLU A 133 -2.15 8.85 22.69
C GLU A 133 -1.68 7.42 22.43
N TRP A 134 -2.53 6.61 21.81
CA TRP A 134 -2.17 5.25 21.44
C TRP A 134 -0.96 5.22 20.50
N LEU A 135 -0.96 6.08 19.47
CA LEU A 135 0.16 6.12 18.52
C LEU A 135 1.45 6.55 19.21
N GLY A 136 1.39 7.54 20.11
CA GLY A 136 2.54 7.97 20.90
C GLY A 136 3.10 6.85 21.78
N GLY A 137 2.23 6.04 22.40
CA GLY A 137 2.64 4.85 23.15
C GLY A 137 3.29 3.78 22.28
N ALA A 138 2.74 3.53 21.09
CA ALA A 138 3.34 2.60 20.13
C ALA A 138 4.72 3.09 19.66
N GLU A 139 4.89 4.38 19.36
CA GLU A 139 6.17 4.97 18.99
C GLU A 139 7.22 4.81 20.11
N GLU A 140 6.85 5.14 21.35
CA GLU A 140 7.73 4.95 22.51
C GLU A 140 8.15 3.48 22.66
N TRP A 141 7.20 2.55 22.48
CA TRP A 141 7.47 1.11 22.52
C TRP A 141 8.50 0.71 21.45
N PHE A 142 8.34 1.16 20.19
CA PHE A 142 9.30 0.85 19.12
C PHE A 142 10.70 1.40 19.40
N GLN A 143 10.81 2.61 19.96
CA GLN A 143 12.10 3.18 20.33
C GLN A 143 12.76 2.39 21.48
N HIS A 144 11.98 2.00 22.49
CA HIS A 144 12.46 1.21 23.62
C HIS A 144 12.96 -0.16 23.18
N GLN A 145 12.20 -0.87 22.34
CA GLN A 145 12.61 -2.18 21.80
C GLN A 145 13.86 -2.09 20.92
N ALA A 146 14.08 -0.95 20.27
CA ALA A 146 15.29 -0.68 19.52
C ALA A 146 16.52 -0.31 20.38
N GLY A 147 16.36 -0.23 21.70
CA GLY A 147 17.43 0.18 22.62
C GLY A 147 17.76 1.67 22.59
N ALA A 148 16.86 2.52 22.08
CA ALA A 148 17.03 3.96 22.11
C ALA A 148 16.85 4.47 23.55
N GLY A 149 17.97 4.66 24.26
CA GLY A 149 18.01 5.14 25.65
C GLY A 149 17.71 6.64 25.76
N GLY A 150 16.44 7.01 25.80
CA GLY A 150 15.99 8.38 26.06
C GLY A 150 14.53 8.41 26.50
N ASN A 151 14.22 9.17 27.54
CA ASN A 151 12.86 9.26 28.07
C ASN A 151 11.93 9.88 27.01
N ARG A 152 10.84 9.17 26.63
CA ARG A 152 9.74 9.64 25.77
C ARG A 152 10.13 10.09 24.34
N LEU A 153 11.03 9.37 23.68
CA LEU A 153 11.22 9.55 22.25
C LEU A 153 10.00 9.02 21.48
N ARG A 154 9.15 9.93 20.98
CA ARG A 154 8.05 9.62 20.06
C ARG A 154 8.49 9.89 18.63
N ARG A 155 8.86 8.84 17.91
CA ARG A 155 9.20 8.90 16.49
C ARG A 155 8.62 7.70 15.77
N ALA A 156 8.23 7.91 14.53
CA ALA A 156 7.71 6.85 13.68
C ALA A 156 8.67 5.63 13.67
N PRO A 157 8.15 4.40 13.63
CA PRO A 157 8.96 3.18 13.78
C PRO A 157 10.12 3.06 12.78
N MET A 158 10.02 3.68 11.60
CA MET A 158 11.10 3.72 10.60
C MET A 158 12.36 4.44 11.08
N PHE A 159 12.23 5.35 12.05
CA PHE A 159 13.35 6.09 12.65
C PHE A 159 13.90 5.44 13.91
N ALA A 160 13.32 4.33 14.37
CA ALA A 160 13.89 3.57 15.48
C ALA A 160 15.23 2.96 15.05
N PRO A 161 16.27 2.98 15.92
CA PRO A 161 17.52 2.29 15.66
C PRO A 161 17.33 0.82 15.29
N PHE A 162 18.32 0.23 14.65
CA PHE A 162 18.30 -1.18 14.29
C PHE A 162 19.67 -1.80 14.43
N LYS A 163 19.72 -3.05 14.90
CA LYS A 163 20.96 -3.81 15.00
C LYS A 163 20.95 -4.92 13.95
N LEU A 164 21.74 -4.74 12.90
CA LEU A 164 21.94 -5.75 11.86
C LEU A 164 23.20 -6.56 12.20
N ARG A 165 23.01 -7.71 12.87
CA ARG A 165 24.11 -8.52 13.42
C ARG A 165 25.00 -7.70 14.36
N GLY A 166 26.24 -7.42 13.98
CA GLY A 166 27.18 -6.57 14.73
C GLY A 166 27.07 -5.07 14.41
N MET A 167 26.33 -4.69 13.37
CA MET A 167 26.24 -3.31 12.89
C MET A 167 25.07 -2.58 13.56
N ALA A 168 25.36 -1.43 14.17
CA ALA A 168 24.34 -0.52 14.69
C ALA A 168 23.95 0.50 13.61
N LEU A 169 22.66 0.61 13.32
CA LEU A 169 22.09 1.58 12.39
C LEU A 169 21.28 2.61 13.17
N ASN A 170 21.41 3.88 12.79
CA ASN A 170 20.71 5.00 13.44
C ASN A 170 19.20 4.98 13.19
N ASN A 171 18.75 4.31 12.11
CA ASN A 171 17.36 4.13 11.73
C ASN A 171 17.22 2.96 10.74
N ARG A 172 15.99 2.69 10.29
CA ARG A 172 15.66 1.60 9.36
C ARG A 172 15.53 2.06 7.90
N ILE A 173 16.03 3.24 7.57
CA ILE A 173 15.99 3.79 6.22
C ILE A 173 17.21 3.28 5.46
N VAL A 174 16.93 2.59 4.37
CA VAL A 174 17.94 1.96 3.53
C VAL A 174 17.82 2.52 2.12
N VAL A 175 18.94 2.95 1.55
CA VAL A 175 18.98 3.33 0.13
C VAL A 175 19.17 2.08 -0.71
N SER A 176 18.26 1.88 -1.66
CA SER A 176 18.32 0.80 -2.65
C SER A 176 19.64 0.86 -3.44
N PRO A 177 20.26 -0.27 -3.84
CA PRO A 177 21.45 -0.22 -4.67
C PRO A 177 21.03 0.27 -6.05
N MET A 178 21.59 1.40 -6.47
CA MET A 178 21.29 1.97 -7.78
C MET A 178 22.53 1.85 -8.66
N ALA A 179 22.40 1.16 -9.78
CA ALA A 179 23.45 1.12 -10.78
C ALA A 179 23.75 2.55 -11.27
N GLN A 180 24.94 3.05 -10.92
CA GLN A 180 25.41 4.37 -11.32
C GLN A 180 26.08 4.29 -12.69
N TYR A 181 26.58 3.12 -13.11
CA TYR A 181 27.29 2.94 -14.39
C TYR A 181 28.46 3.92 -14.55
N LYS A 182 29.17 4.19 -13.45
CA LYS A 182 30.34 5.09 -13.41
C LYS A 182 31.60 4.41 -12.90
N ALA A 183 31.53 3.11 -12.61
CA ALA A 183 32.68 2.32 -12.22
C ALA A 183 33.65 2.21 -13.39
N VAL A 184 34.95 2.23 -13.08
CA VAL A 184 36.04 2.00 -14.04
C VAL A 184 36.79 0.78 -13.52
N ASP A 185 36.99 -0.23 -14.37
CA ASP A 185 37.62 -1.51 -14.00
C ASP A 185 36.99 -2.15 -12.75
N GLY A 186 35.66 -2.14 -12.67
CA GLY A 186 34.90 -2.67 -11.52
C GLY A 186 35.08 -1.88 -10.21
N CYS A 187 35.79 -0.76 -10.23
CA CYS A 187 36.12 0.01 -9.04
C CYS A 187 35.28 1.29 -8.91
N PRO A 188 34.84 1.66 -7.69
CA PRO A 188 34.22 2.94 -7.42
C PRO A 188 35.14 4.12 -7.76
N THR A 189 34.55 5.17 -8.32
CA THR A 189 35.17 6.45 -8.66
C THR A 189 34.67 7.59 -7.76
N ASP A 190 35.25 8.78 -7.87
CA ASP A 190 34.82 10.00 -7.14
C ASP A 190 33.31 10.28 -7.29
N TRP A 191 32.73 9.93 -8.43
CA TRP A 191 31.28 10.00 -8.64
C TRP A 191 30.50 9.23 -7.56
N HIS A 192 30.93 8.01 -7.23
CA HIS A 192 30.26 7.16 -6.25
C HIS A 192 30.45 7.75 -4.86
N PHE A 193 31.64 8.25 -4.54
CA PHE A 193 31.90 8.92 -3.27
C PHE A 193 30.94 10.11 -3.09
N SER A 194 30.90 11.04 -4.05
CA SER A 194 29.99 12.18 -4.01
C SER A 194 28.52 11.73 -3.95
N HIS A 195 28.13 10.75 -4.77
CA HIS A 195 26.76 10.24 -4.78
C HIS A 195 26.35 9.70 -3.41
N TYR A 196 27.07 8.72 -2.88
CA TYR A 196 26.70 8.07 -1.62
C TYR A 196 26.91 8.97 -0.40
N ALA A 197 27.92 9.86 -0.40
CA ALA A 197 28.13 10.81 0.68
C ALA A 197 26.93 11.75 0.85
N GLU A 198 26.34 12.25 -0.25
CA GLU A 198 25.15 13.10 -0.16
C GLU A 198 23.93 12.35 0.39
N ARG A 199 23.77 11.06 0.08
CA ARG A 199 22.70 10.24 0.68
C ARG A 199 22.97 9.93 2.16
N ALA A 200 24.24 9.75 2.54
CA ALA A 200 24.64 9.56 3.93
C ALA A 200 24.30 10.79 4.77
N LYS A 201 24.66 11.98 4.27
CA LYS A 201 24.31 13.27 4.87
C LYS A 201 22.79 13.45 5.00
N GLY A 202 22.02 12.89 4.06
CA GLY A 202 20.55 12.89 4.08
C GLY A 202 19.91 12.06 5.20
N GLY A 203 20.70 11.33 6.00
CA GLY A 203 20.21 10.63 7.20
C GLY A 203 19.77 9.18 6.98
N ALA A 204 20.13 8.56 5.84
CA ALA A 204 19.94 7.13 5.65
C ALA A 204 20.70 6.32 6.72
N GLY A 205 20.06 5.29 7.27
CA GLY A 205 20.66 4.40 8.27
C GLY A 205 21.66 3.43 7.67
N LEU A 206 21.43 2.99 6.42
CA LEU A 206 22.31 2.10 5.68
C LEU A 206 22.41 2.49 4.20
N LEU A 207 23.64 2.45 3.69
CA LEU A 207 23.99 2.60 2.28
C LEU A 207 24.80 1.39 1.85
N TYR A 208 24.56 0.91 0.64
CA TYR A 208 25.44 -0.04 -0.01
C TYR A 208 25.58 0.35 -1.48
N ILE A 209 26.73 -0.01 -2.03
CA ILE A 209 27.10 0.31 -3.40
C ILE A 209 26.27 -0.50 -4.39
N GLU A 210 26.35 -0.11 -5.67
CA GLU A 210 25.66 -0.76 -6.76
C GLU A 210 26.04 -2.24 -6.96
N MET A 211 25.41 -2.88 -7.94
CA MET A 211 25.62 -4.29 -8.27
C MET A 211 27.12 -4.59 -8.43
N THR A 212 27.60 -5.63 -7.75
CA THR A 212 28.92 -6.21 -7.97
C THR A 212 28.85 -7.29 -9.04
N CYS A 213 29.85 -7.36 -9.90
CA CYS A 213 29.98 -8.38 -10.94
C CYS A 213 31.27 -9.18 -10.75
N VAL A 214 31.29 -10.40 -11.28
CA VAL A 214 32.51 -11.22 -11.34
C VAL A 214 33.44 -10.59 -12.37
N SER A 215 34.72 -10.44 -12.02
CA SER A 215 35.74 -9.97 -12.96
C SER A 215 35.95 -11.00 -14.07
N PRO A 216 36.25 -10.58 -15.30
CA PRO A 216 36.70 -11.49 -16.35
C PRO A 216 38.01 -12.23 -16.02
N GLU A 217 38.86 -11.61 -15.19
CA GLU A 217 40.13 -12.13 -14.66
C GLU A 217 39.94 -13.06 -13.46
#